data_AF-A0A1Y1R8N3-F1
#
_entry.id   AF-A0A1Y1R8N3-F1
#
_cell.length_a   1.000
_cell.length_b   1.000
_cell.length_c   1.000
_cell.angle_alpha   90.00
_cell.angle_beta   90.00
_cell.angle_gamma   90.00
#
_symmetry.space_group_name_H-M   'P 1'
#
loop_
_entity.id
_entity.type
_entity.pdbx_description
1 polymer ?
#
loop_
_entity_poly.entity_id
_entity_poly.type
_entity_poly.pdbx_seq_one_letter_code
_entity_poly.pdbx_strand_id
1 'polypeptide(L)' 'MAIISTLSQWLLTKAYSLGKAGIVGVVSYTNIPFAVGFGWMLGDPFPNLWVWLGIGLIVTAGLLLKKS' A
#
# COMPACT_ATOMS: atom_id res chain seq x y z
N MET A 1 16.53 -6.38 10.18
CA MET A 1 15.38 -5.47 10.42
C MET A 1 15.76 -3.99 10.42
N ALA A 2 16.73 -3.52 11.20
CA ALA A 2 16.95 -2.07 11.42
C ALA A 2 17.28 -1.25 10.15
N ILE A 3 18.22 -1.72 9.31
CA ILE A 3 18.67 -0.98 8.13
C ILE A 3 17.54 -0.78 7.11
N ILE A 4 16.75 -1.83 6.87
CA ILE A 4 15.60 -1.79 5.93
C ILE A 4 14.50 -0.87 6.47
N SER A 5 14.23 -0.93 7.78
CA SER A 5 13.23 -0.04 8.42
C SER A 5 13.63 1.42 8.33
N THR A 6 14.88 1.75 8.66
CA THR A 6 15.41 3.13 8.58
C THR A 6 15.41 3.64 7.15
N LEU A 7 15.80 2.81 6.18
CA LEU A 7 15.79 3.19 4.76
C LEU A 7 14.36 3.42 4.26
N SER A 8 13.41 2.55 4.61
CA SER A 8 11.99 2.72 4.28
C SER A 8 11.41 3.99 4.88
N GLN A 9 11.70 4.31 6.15
CA GLN A 9 11.25 5.57 6.76
C GLN A 9 11.86 6.79 6.07
N TRP A 10 13.15 6.75 5.73
CA TRP A 10 13.80 7.85 5.02
C TRP A 10 13.19 8.10 3.63
N LEU A 11 12.94 7.01 2.88
CA LEU A 11 12.24 7.05 1.58
C LEU A 11 10.81 7.59 1.72
N LEU A 12 10.09 7.19 2.77
CA LEU A 12 8.73 7.65 3.05
C LEU A 12 8.69 9.16 3.32
N THR A 13 9.59 9.66 4.17
CA THR A 13 9.73 11.09 4.46
C THR A 13 10.08 11.88 3.20
N LYS A 14 10.96 11.35 2.34
CA LYS A 14 11.25 11.95 1.03
C LYS A 14 10.04 11.94 0.10
N ALA A 15 9.27 10.86 0.09
CA ALA A 15 8.05 10.73 -0.71
C ALA A 15 6.98 11.73 -0.27
N TYR A 16 6.78 11.91 1.04
CA TYR A 16 5.89 12.96 1.60
C TYR A 16 6.37 14.37 1.26
N SER A 17 7.68 14.60 1.19
CA SER A 17 8.26 15.91 0.84
C SER A 17 8.18 16.25 -0.66
N LEU A 18 8.11 15.25 -1.55
CA LEU A 18 8.18 15.42 -3.01
C LEU A 18 6.83 15.19 -3.71
N GLY A 19 5.92 14.44 -3.09
CA GLY A 19 4.64 14.05 -3.66
C GLY A 19 3.44 14.64 -2.94
N LYS A 20 2.33 14.81 -3.67
CA LYS A 20 1.02 15.13 -3.07
C LYS A 20 0.70 14.08 -2.00
N ALA A 21 0.39 14.52 -0.78
CA ALA A 21 0.12 13.64 0.37
C ALA A 21 -0.87 12.50 0.06
N GLY A 22 -1.85 12.74 -0.82
CA GLY A 22 -2.80 11.72 -1.27
C GLY A 22 -2.16 10.55 -2.04
N ILE A 23 -1.17 10.80 -2.90
CA ILE A 23 -0.49 9.74 -3.67
C ILE A 23 0.37 8.89 -2.74
N VAL A 24 1.04 9.50 -1.76
CA VAL A 24 1.89 8.78 -0.80
C VAL A 24 1.06 7.87 0.11
N GLY A 25 -0.13 8.33 0.53
CA GLY A 25 -1.09 7.49 1.25
C GLY A 25 -1.51 6.26 0.44
N VAL A 26 -1.78 6.44 -0.85
CA VAL A 26 -2.15 5.34 -1.75
C VAL A 26 -1.00 4.35 -1.95
N VAL A 27 0.21 4.86 -2.19
CA VAL A 27 1.41 4.03 -2.31
C VAL A 27 1.69 3.26 -1.01
N SER A 28 1.30 3.77 0.15
CA SER A 28 1.41 3.01 1.40
C SER A 28 0.47 1.80 1.45
N TYR A 29 -0.66 1.83 0.74
CA TYR A 29 -1.57 0.68 0.59
C TYR A 29 -1.03 -0.41 -0.37
N THR A 30 0.08 -0.19 -1.06
CA THR A 30 0.78 -1.26 -1.79
C THR A 30 1.22 -2.39 -0.86
N ASN A 31 1.23 -2.17 0.46
CA ASN A 31 1.47 -3.22 1.45
C ASN A 31 0.31 -4.25 1.54
N ILE A 32 -0.89 -3.94 1.05
CA ILE A 32 -2.06 -4.83 1.12
C ILE A 32 -1.85 -6.13 0.33
N PRO A 33 -1.46 -6.12 -0.97
CA PRO A 33 -1.20 -7.38 -1.69
C PRO A 33 -0.05 -8.19 -1.07
N PHE A 34 0.96 -7.55 -0.49
CA PHE A 34 2.02 -8.24 0.26
C PHE A 34 1.47 -8.88 1.54
N ALA A 35 0.66 -8.17 2.32
CA ALA A 35 0.02 -8.69 3.53
C ALA A 35 -0.93 -9.86 3.23
N VAL A 36 -1.70 -9.76 2.15
CA VAL A 36 -2.58 -10.82 1.65
C VAL A 36 -1.78 -12.06 1.22
N GLY A 37 -0.70 -11.87 0.46
CA GLY A 37 0.16 -12.97 0.01
C GLY A 37 0.87 -13.66 1.18
N PHE A 38 1.40 -12.88 2.13
CA PHE A 38 2.01 -13.43 3.34
C PHE A 38 0.99 -14.11 4.26
N GLY A 39 -0.19 -13.52 4.46
CA GLY A 39 -1.28 -14.11 5.24
C GLY A 39 -1.68 -15.46 4.68
N TRP A 40 -1.90 -15.55 3.35
CA TRP A 40 -2.18 -16.83 2.70
C TRP A 40 -1.05 -17.85 2.87
N MET A 41 0.21 -17.42 2.77
CA MET A 41 1.37 -18.29 2.99
C MET A 41 1.49 -18.79 4.44
N LEU A 42 1.00 -18.00 5.42
CA LEU A 42 0.92 -18.34 6.84
C LEU A 42 -0.28 -19.24 7.19
N GLY A 43 -1.17 -19.51 6.23
CA GLY A 43 -2.34 -20.37 6.39
C GLY A 43 -3.68 -19.64 6.47
N ASP A 44 -3.72 -18.32 6.25
CA ASP A 44 -4.99 -17.60 6.18
C ASP A 44 -5.81 -18.04 4.97
N PRO A 45 -7.16 -18.04 5.07
CA PRO A 45 -8.02 -18.33 3.95
C PRO A 45 -7.75 -17.39 2.78
N PHE A 46 -7.81 -17.92 1.56
CA PHE A 46 -7.63 -17.10 0.37
C PHE A 46 -8.66 -15.96 0.36
N PRO A 47 -8.29 -14.73 -0.02
CA PRO A 47 -9.17 -13.57 0.10
C PRO A 47 -10.45 -13.74 -0.72
N ASN A 48 -11.58 -13.47 -0.08
CA ASN A 48 -12.89 -13.44 -0.73
C ASN A 48 -13.02 -12.25 -1.69
N LEU A 49 -14.01 -12.32 -2.59
CA LEU A 49 -14.31 -11.29 -3.59
C LEU A 49 -14.45 -9.86 -3.00
N TRP A 50 -14.95 -9.75 -1.77
CA TRP A 50 -15.08 -8.50 -1.02
C TRP A 50 -13.73 -7.84 -0.71
N VAL A 51 -12.69 -8.64 -0.40
CA VAL A 51 -11.34 -8.13 -0.15
C VAL A 51 -10.75 -7.58 -1.45
N TRP A 52 -10.95 -8.30 -2.56
CA TRP A 52 -10.53 -7.85 -3.89
C TRP A 52 -11.24 -6.56 -4.32
N LEU A 53 -12.54 -6.41 -4.02
CA LEU A 53 -13.28 -5.16 -4.23
C LEU A 53 -12.71 -4.00 -3.41
N GLY A 54 -12.39 -4.24 -2.13
CA GLY A 54 -11.73 -3.24 -1.27
C GLY A 54 -10.37 -2.80 -1.83
N ILE A 55 -9.54 -3.74 -2.29
CA ILE A 55 -8.26 -3.45 -2.96
C ILE A 55 -8.51 -2.60 -4.22
N GLY A 56 -9.49 -2.98 -5.03
CA GLY A 56 -9.88 -2.24 -6.24
C GLY A 56 -10.27 -0.79 -5.94
N LEU A 57 -11.08 -0.55 -4.90
CA LEU A 57 -11.50 0.78 -4.47
C LEU A 57 -10.29 1.64 -4.06
N ILE A 58 -9.35 1.08 -3.30
CA ILE A 58 -8.13 1.78 -2.87
C ILE A 58 -7.28 2.16 -4.09
N VAL A 59 -7.13 1.26 -5.07
CA VAL A 59 -6.40 1.55 -6.32
C VAL A 59 -7.09 2.67 -7.10
N THR A 60 -8.42 2.63 -7.24
CA THR A 60 -9.16 3.68 -7.94
C THR A 60 -9.07 5.04 -7.24
N ALA A 61 -9.12 5.08 -5.90
CA ALA A 61 -8.89 6.30 -5.13
C ALA A 61 -7.50 6.90 -5.39
N GLY A 62 -6.49 6.04 -5.52
CA GLY A 62 -5.14 6.42 -5.93
C GLY A 62 -5.02 7.04 -7.30
N LEU A 63 -5.67 6.43 -8.29
CA LEU A 63 -5.71 6.93 -9.65
C LEU A 63 -6.43 8.28 -9.74
N LEU A 64 -7.49 8.48 -8.96
CA LEU A 64 -8.20 9.76 -8.86
C LEU A 64 -7.30 10.86 -8.27
N LEU A 65 -6.54 10.56 -7.21
CA LEU A 65 -5.62 11.51 -6.57
C LEU A 65 -4.43 11.92 -7.45
N LYS A 66 -4.01 11.06 -8.39
CA LYS A 66 -2.97 11.40 -9.38
C LYS A 66 -3.43 12.51 -10.34
N LYS A 67 -4.73 12.62 -10.59
CA LYS A 67 -5.28 13.46 -11.67
C LYS A 67 -5.55 14.93 -11.26
N SER A 68 -5.48 15.26 -9.97
CA SER A 68 -5.83 16.62 -9.42
C SER A 68 -4.66 17.67 -9.05
#